data_AF-A0A9P7DN12-F1
#
_entry.id   AF-A0A9P7DN12-F1
#
_cell.length_a   1.000
_cell.length_b   1.000
_cell.length_c   1.000
_cell.angle_alpha   90.00
_cell.angle_beta   90.00
_cell.angle_gamma   90.00
#
_symmetry.space_group_name_H-M   'P 1'
#
loop_
_entity.id
_entity.type
_entity.pdbx_description
1 polymer ?
#
loop_
_entity_poly.entity_id
_entity_poly.type
_entity_poly.pdbx_seq_one_letter_code
_entity_poly.pdbx_strand_id
1 'polypeptide(L)'
;MFSDVPESPTAANLADIFIEAGANLNAIDFSQCGEALKFIMEPNPEEEYAEFFDVSPMVHLIVSHIIELNWIWLPARPRWSYFKDDRILLIEMRSCMHEAPLMHLESIFCHFLRGFVHNPVLTTTTMSSRLTSTDTIPDIAIAIAVPNTDYNWIRKPLVIVECAFAQDTDSVLRKIKHEIAGQPEVLMVILVVIDEHQPYRSPERMSEAWQMLSQEASCRSDSSFASLKGDAARSYNHRVVIAGHTWCHLGSVRFHVWVRGNEPINIDDDDELHACGTLLPNRDMDAVDTMIENGMVMMRDSIAIVCQEVALGRDVTALQDTVVAALQDTVIAALQDTVVSFSPDWDLLLMKLNFAVAEAAYHRYHSWYKSSP
;
A
#
# COMPACT_ATOMS: atom_id res chain seq x y z
N MET A 1 -19.36 34.37 1.78
CA MET A 1 -18.61 34.47 0.52
C MET A 1 -17.66 33.29 0.49
N PHE A 2 -18.15 32.15 0.02
CA PHE A 2 -17.31 31.02 -0.37
C PHE A 2 -16.99 31.27 -1.84
N SER A 3 -15.80 31.78 -2.12
CA SER A 3 -15.32 31.97 -3.49
C SER A 3 -14.85 30.62 -4.03
N ASP A 4 -15.52 30.17 -5.08
CA ASP A 4 -15.01 29.39 -6.21
C ASP A 4 -14.01 28.27 -5.88
N VAL A 5 -14.55 27.07 -5.71
CA VAL A 5 -13.80 25.86 -6.04
C VAL A 5 -13.60 25.88 -7.56
N PRO A 6 -12.36 25.83 -8.08
CA PRO A 6 -12.12 25.81 -9.52
C PRO A 6 -12.86 24.63 -10.16
N GLU A 7 -13.43 24.82 -11.35
CA GLU A 7 -13.99 23.70 -12.12
C GLU A 7 -12.90 22.65 -12.39
N SER A 8 -13.27 21.37 -12.26
CA SER A 8 -12.39 20.25 -12.58
C SER A 8 -11.88 20.38 -14.01
N PRO A 9 -10.56 20.37 -14.24
CA PRO A 9 -10.03 20.43 -15.59
C PRO A 9 -10.47 19.17 -16.35
N THR A 10 -11.03 19.36 -17.54
CA THR A 10 -11.32 18.25 -18.44
C THR A 10 -10.01 17.61 -18.91
N ALA A 11 -10.05 16.38 -19.42
CA ALA A 11 -8.88 15.73 -20.03
C ALA A 11 -8.22 16.61 -21.13
N ALA A 12 -9.02 17.42 -21.82
CA ALA A 12 -8.55 18.41 -22.79
C ALA A 12 -7.77 19.57 -22.16
N ASN A 13 -8.20 20.09 -21.00
CA ASN A 13 -7.51 21.18 -20.31
C ASN A 13 -6.15 20.75 -19.73
N LEU A 14 -6.01 19.48 -19.31
CA LEU A 14 -4.72 18.95 -18.89
C LEU A 14 -3.79 18.74 -20.10
N ALA A 15 -4.32 18.26 -21.24
CA ALA A 15 -3.59 18.19 -22.51
C ALA A 15 -3.00 19.55 -22.95
N ASP A 16 -3.73 20.65 -22.75
CA ASP A 16 -3.24 21.99 -23.05
C ASP A 16 -2.16 22.48 -22.06
N ILE A 17 -2.30 22.19 -20.76
CA ILE A 17 -1.23 22.38 -19.76
C ILE A 17 0.04 21.57 -20.16
N PHE A 18 -0.15 20.39 -20.77
CA PHE A 18 0.95 19.53 -21.25
C PHE A 18 1.65 20.08 -22.49
N ILE A 19 0.93 20.69 -23.43
CA ILE A 19 1.54 21.32 -24.61
C ILE A 19 2.39 22.53 -24.17
N GLU A 20 1.93 23.32 -23.21
CA GLU A 20 2.70 24.45 -22.66
C GLU A 20 3.95 24.00 -21.89
N ALA A 21 3.87 22.93 -21.10
CA ALA A 21 5.02 22.37 -20.40
C ALA A 21 6.02 21.65 -21.35
N GLY A 22 5.50 20.99 -22.40
CA GLY A 22 6.29 20.23 -23.37
C GLY A 22 6.97 21.07 -24.46
N ALA A 23 6.45 22.25 -24.80
CA ALA A 23 7.01 23.14 -25.82
C ALA A 23 8.44 23.65 -25.52
N ASN A 24 8.95 23.47 -24.28
CA ASN A 24 10.29 23.90 -23.88
C ASN A 24 11.36 22.78 -23.88
N LEU A 25 11.02 21.53 -24.25
CA LEU A 25 11.91 20.37 -24.06
C LEU A 25 11.92 19.44 -25.28
N ASN A 26 12.61 19.84 -26.35
CA ASN A 26 12.70 19.15 -27.66
C ASN A 26 13.39 17.76 -27.66
N ALA A 27 13.64 17.14 -26.51
CA ALA A 27 14.41 15.88 -26.40
C ALA A 27 13.72 14.79 -25.56
N ILE A 28 12.46 14.97 -25.16
CA ILE A 28 11.72 14.02 -24.32
C ILE A 28 10.76 13.21 -25.20
N ASP A 29 10.77 11.89 -25.04
CA ASP A 29 9.75 11.01 -25.63
C ASP A 29 8.43 11.14 -24.85
N PHE A 30 7.62 12.12 -25.25
CA PHE A 30 6.32 12.38 -24.64
C PHE A 30 5.27 11.31 -24.94
N SER A 31 5.54 10.35 -25.84
CA SER A 31 4.60 9.26 -26.11
C SER A 31 4.40 8.38 -24.87
N GLN A 32 5.49 8.01 -24.18
CA GLN A 32 5.45 7.25 -22.94
C GLN A 32 4.77 8.01 -21.79
N CYS A 33 5.00 9.33 -21.68
CA CYS A 33 4.23 10.17 -20.75
C CYS A 33 2.72 10.06 -21.04
N GLY A 34 2.34 10.13 -22.33
CA GLY A 34 0.96 10.05 -22.76
C GLY A 34 0.30 8.72 -22.41
N GLU A 35 1.00 7.60 -22.59
CA GLU A 35 0.49 6.26 -22.23
C GLU A 35 0.29 6.09 -20.72
N ALA A 36 1.29 6.47 -19.91
CA ALA A 36 1.21 6.42 -18.46
C ALA A 36 0.07 7.31 -17.91
N LEU A 37 -0.07 8.52 -18.45
CA LEU A 37 -1.14 9.43 -18.04
C LEU A 37 -2.50 8.97 -18.53
N LYS A 38 -2.60 8.40 -19.74
CA LYS A 38 -3.84 7.81 -20.23
C LYS A 38 -4.31 6.70 -19.30
N PHE A 39 -3.41 5.81 -18.88
CA PHE A 39 -3.73 4.76 -17.91
C PHE A 39 -4.30 5.33 -16.59
N ILE A 40 -3.71 6.42 -16.08
CA ILE A 40 -4.16 7.08 -14.83
C ILE A 40 -5.51 7.80 -15.03
N MET A 41 -5.72 8.44 -16.17
CA MET A 41 -6.86 9.33 -16.44
C MET A 41 -8.09 8.57 -16.96
N GLU A 42 -7.88 7.44 -17.62
CA GLU A 42 -8.91 6.57 -18.19
C GLU A 42 -8.84 5.20 -17.51
N PRO A 43 -9.14 5.10 -16.20
CA PRO A 43 -8.99 3.86 -15.46
C PRO A 43 -9.83 2.75 -16.08
N ASN A 44 -9.16 1.68 -16.48
CA ASN A 44 -9.77 0.48 -17.01
C ASN A 44 -9.99 -0.51 -15.85
N PRO A 45 -11.24 -0.87 -15.50
CA PRO A 45 -11.51 -1.81 -14.42
C PRO A 45 -10.97 -3.23 -14.67
N GLU A 46 -10.53 -3.54 -15.89
CA GLU A 46 -9.85 -4.81 -16.23
C GLU A 46 -8.33 -4.74 -16.08
N GLU A 47 -7.76 -3.53 -15.94
CA GLU A 47 -6.32 -3.28 -15.84
C GLU A 47 -6.05 -2.29 -14.70
N GLU A 48 -5.89 -2.80 -13.48
CA GLU A 48 -5.61 -1.98 -12.29
C GLU A 48 -4.10 -1.73 -12.08
N TYR A 49 -3.26 -2.31 -12.94
CA TYR A 49 -1.81 -2.24 -12.89
C TYR A 49 -1.19 -2.15 -14.29
N ALA A 50 -0.12 -1.38 -14.44
CA ALA A 50 0.66 -1.30 -15.67
C ALA A 50 2.17 -1.11 -15.40
N GLU A 51 2.99 -1.75 -16.25
CA GLU A 51 4.43 -1.54 -16.33
C GLU A 51 4.78 -0.79 -17.62
N PHE A 52 5.53 0.30 -17.49
CA PHE A 52 6.05 1.06 -18.62
C PHE A 52 7.57 0.87 -18.65
N PHE A 53 8.07 0.27 -19.74
CA PHE A 53 9.48 -0.03 -19.94
C PHE A 53 10.21 1.10 -20.67
N ASP A 54 11.54 1.13 -20.55
CA ASP A 54 12.41 2.13 -21.17
C ASP A 54 12.05 3.59 -20.82
N VAL A 55 11.43 3.80 -19.66
CA VAL A 55 11.01 5.12 -19.18
C VAL A 55 12.23 5.90 -18.71
N SER A 56 12.46 7.07 -19.32
CA SER A 56 13.57 7.93 -18.90
C SER A 56 13.31 8.56 -17.52
N PRO A 57 14.37 8.92 -16.75
CA PRO A 57 14.21 9.63 -15.47
C PRO A 57 13.42 10.94 -15.59
N MET A 58 13.48 11.60 -16.75
CA MET A 58 12.74 12.84 -17.00
C MET A 58 11.24 12.59 -17.18
N VAL A 59 10.86 11.50 -17.87
CA VAL A 59 9.46 11.07 -18.00
C VAL A 59 8.90 10.72 -16.62
N HIS A 60 9.63 9.92 -15.83
CA HIS A 60 9.27 9.61 -14.45
C HIS A 60 9.07 10.87 -13.60
N LEU A 61 9.96 11.86 -13.70
CA LEU A 61 9.85 13.11 -12.95
C LEU A 61 8.57 13.87 -13.32
N ILE A 62 8.25 13.97 -14.61
CA ILE A 62 7.04 14.63 -15.11
C ILE A 62 5.80 13.91 -14.60
N VAL A 63 5.70 12.59 -14.78
CA VAL A 63 4.56 11.79 -14.33
C VAL A 63 4.38 11.90 -12.82
N SER A 64 5.46 11.77 -12.04
CA SER A 64 5.43 11.93 -10.58
C SER A 64 4.90 13.30 -10.16
N HIS A 65 5.40 14.36 -10.79
CA HIS A 65 4.98 15.72 -10.49
C HIS A 65 3.49 15.94 -10.77
N ILE A 66 2.98 15.36 -11.87
CA ILE A 66 1.57 15.42 -12.22
C ILE A 66 0.74 14.71 -11.16
N ILE A 67 1.12 13.48 -10.79
CA ILE A 67 0.40 12.72 -9.77
C ILE A 67 0.42 13.48 -8.42
N GLU A 68 1.57 13.99 -7.99
CA GLU A 68 1.71 14.68 -6.71
C GLU A 68 0.93 16.00 -6.64
N LEU A 69 0.90 16.80 -7.71
CA LEU A 69 0.21 18.10 -7.71
C LEU A 69 -1.27 18.01 -8.06
N ASN A 70 -1.69 17.01 -8.84
CA ASN A 70 -3.04 16.94 -9.40
C ASN A 70 -3.87 15.78 -8.87
N TRP A 71 -3.42 15.07 -7.83
CA TRP A 71 -4.13 13.89 -7.31
C TRP A 71 -5.61 14.13 -6.97
N ILE A 72 -5.99 15.36 -6.60
CA ILE A 72 -7.38 15.75 -6.29
C ILE A 72 -8.29 15.64 -7.52
N TRP A 73 -7.72 15.82 -8.71
CA TRP A 73 -8.43 15.81 -10.00
C TRP A 73 -8.34 14.46 -10.72
N LEU A 74 -7.54 13.53 -10.22
CA LEU A 74 -7.45 12.19 -10.81
C LEU A 74 -8.67 11.35 -10.42
N PRO A 75 -9.15 10.45 -11.31
CA PRO A 75 -10.28 9.57 -11.01
C PRO A 75 -10.09 8.72 -9.75
N ALA A 76 -8.84 8.30 -9.52
CA ALA A 76 -8.35 7.72 -8.29
C ALA A 76 -6.88 8.11 -8.14
N ARG A 77 -6.38 8.15 -6.89
CA ARG A 77 -4.97 8.46 -6.63
C ARG A 77 -4.11 7.22 -6.94
N PRO A 78 -3.29 7.22 -8.01
CA PRO A 78 -2.43 6.08 -8.30
C PRO A 78 -1.27 6.00 -7.31
N ARG A 79 -0.67 4.82 -7.23
CA ARG A 79 0.66 4.60 -6.67
C ARG A 79 1.63 4.35 -7.82
N TRP A 80 2.88 4.70 -7.61
CA TRP A 80 3.90 4.47 -8.62
C TRP A 80 5.25 4.17 -7.99
N SER A 81 6.08 3.44 -8.72
CA SER A 81 7.47 3.15 -8.35
C SER A 81 8.32 3.17 -9.60
N TYR A 82 9.54 3.70 -9.50
CA TYR A 82 10.45 3.80 -10.64
C TYR A 82 11.76 3.09 -10.36
N PHE A 83 12.05 2.07 -11.17
CA PHE A 83 13.30 1.32 -11.13
C PHE A 83 14.27 2.00 -12.08
N LYS A 84 15.09 2.90 -11.54
CA LYS A 84 15.99 3.73 -12.34
C LYS A 84 16.96 2.94 -13.21
N ASP A 85 17.48 1.84 -12.68
CA ASP A 85 18.47 1.00 -13.36
C ASP A 85 17.83 0.21 -14.51
N ASP A 86 16.60 -0.28 -14.30
CA ASP A 86 15.84 -1.03 -15.30
C ASP A 86 15.01 -0.13 -16.23
N ARG A 87 14.89 1.16 -15.90
CA ARG A 87 14.02 2.15 -16.57
C ARG A 87 12.57 1.70 -16.64
N ILE A 88 12.07 1.13 -15.54
CA ILE A 88 10.69 0.66 -15.44
C ILE A 88 9.91 1.61 -14.53
N LEU A 89 8.80 2.14 -15.04
CA LEU A 89 7.80 2.84 -14.24
C LEU A 89 6.61 1.91 -14.01
N LEU A 90 6.34 1.59 -12.76
CA LEU A 90 5.14 0.87 -12.35
C LEU A 90 4.08 1.87 -11.93
N ILE A 91 2.85 1.70 -12.40
CA ILE A 91 1.69 2.45 -11.95
C ILE A 91 0.60 1.48 -11.54
N GLU A 92 0.01 1.73 -10.37
CA GLU A 92 -1.06 0.93 -9.80
C GLU A 92 -2.21 1.84 -9.39
N MET A 93 -3.43 1.44 -9.74
CA MET A 93 -4.66 2.12 -9.35
C MET A 93 -5.12 1.57 -8.00
N ARG A 94 -5.27 2.44 -7.02
CA ARG A 94 -5.72 2.02 -5.68
C ARG A 94 -7.09 1.37 -5.75
N SER A 95 -7.18 0.14 -5.26
CA SER A 95 -8.42 -0.58 -5.06
C SER A 95 -8.70 -0.80 -3.56
N CYS A 96 -9.98 -0.87 -3.19
CA CYS A 96 -10.37 -1.20 -1.83
C CYS A 96 -9.89 -2.60 -1.40
N MET A 97 -9.70 -3.52 -2.36
CA MET A 97 -9.13 -4.85 -2.14
C MET A 97 -7.70 -4.75 -1.63
N HIS A 98 -6.90 -3.91 -2.27
CA HIS A 98 -5.55 -3.62 -1.87
C HIS A 98 -5.48 -2.87 -0.52
N GLU A 99 -6.34 -1.88 -0.29
CA GLU A 99 -6.28 -1.03 0.91
C GLU A 99 -6.75 -1.78 2.18
N ALA A 100 -7.62 -2.78 2.06
CA ALA A 100 -8.18 -3.52 3.20
C ALA A 100 -7.12 -4.17 4.12
N PRO A 101 -6.15 -4.98 3.64
CA PRO A 101 -5.09 -5.53 4.48
C PRO A 101 -4.14 -4.45 5.01
N LEU A 102 -3.83 -3.43 4.21
CA LEU A 102 -2.93 -2.35 4.62
C LEU A 102 -3.49 -1.57 5.81
N MET A 103 -4.76 -1.16 5.75
CA MET A 103 -5.43 -0.48 6.87
C MET A 103 -5.54 -1.37 8.11
N HIS A 104 -5.62 -2.69 7.93
CA HIS A 104 -5.62 -3.62 9.06
C HIS A 104 -4.24 -3.69 9.73
N LEU A 105 -3.18 -3.90 8.95
CA LEU A 105 -1.80 -3.92 9.43
C LEU A 105 -1.38 -2.57 10.04
N GLU A 106 -1.72 -1.45 9.39
CA GLU A 106 -1.47 -0.10 9.91
C GLU A 106 -2.08 0.08 11.30
N SER A 107 -3.33 -0.36 11.49
CA SER A 107 -3.99 -0.29 12.80
C SER A 107 -3.27 -1.11 13.86
N ILE A 108 -2.77 -2.30 13.52
CA ILE A 108 -2.02 -3.15 14.45
C ILE A 108 -0.71 -2.47 14.84
N PHE A 109 0.07 -2.00 13.85
CA PHE A 109 1.33 -1.33 14.13
C PHE A 109 1.16 -0.02 14.88
N CYS A 110 0.13 0.78 14.55
CA CYS A 110 -0.19 1.98 15.30
C CYS A 110 -0.56 1.67 16.75
N HIS A 111 -1.31 0.59 17.00
CA HIS A 111 -1.64 0.15 18.35
C HIS A 111 -0.40 -0.26 19.13
N PHE A 112 0.46 -1.08 18.52
CA PHE A 112 1.74 -1.49 19.07
C PHE A 112 2.63 -0.29 19.44
N LEU A 113 2.83 0.63 18.50
CA LEU A 113 3.68 1.82 18.72
C LEU A 113 3.12 2.75 19.81
N ARG A 114 1.80 2.84 19.96
CA ARG A 114 1.14 3.59 21.05
C ARG A 114 1.37 2.98 22.43
N GLY A 115 1.72 1.70 22.51
CA GLY A 115 2.12 1.05 23.76
C GLY A 115 3.37 1.66 24.39
N PHE A 116 4.20 2.35 23.59
CA PHE A 116 5.41 3.02 24.05
C PHE A 116 5.10 4.43 24.58
N VAL A 117 4.50 4.51 25.76
CA VAL A 117 3.97 5.74 26.40
C VAL A 117 5.01 6.87 26.56
N HIS A 118 6.31 6.56 26.49
CA HIS A 118 7.40 7.51 26.64
C HIS A 118 8.53 7.27 25.64
N ASN A 119 8.23 7.27 24.34
CA ASN A 119 9.25 7.12 23.30
C ASN A 119 9.93 8.48 22.98
N PRO A 120 11.21 8.72 23.39
CA PRO A 120 11.95 9.92 22.98
C PRO A 120 12.34 9.89 21.50
N VAL A 121 12.21 8.74 20.83
CA VAL A 121 12.46 8.55 19.40
C VAL A 121 11.13 8.70 18.66
N LEU A 122 11.11 9.52 17.61
CA LEU A 122 9.90 9.68 16.80
C LEU A 122 9.75 8.45 15.89
N THR A 123 8.86 7.53 16.26
CA THR A 123 8.40 6.46 15.37
C THR A 123 7.33 7.00 14.44
N THR A 124 7.48 6.80 13.14
CA THR A 124 6.51 7.21 12.13
C THR A 124 6.08 6.03 11.29
N THR A 125 4.77 5.85 11.17
CA THR A 125 4.16 5.01 10.14
C THR A 125 3.82 5.90 8.95
N THR A 126 4.33 5.56 7.78
CA THR A 126 4.06 6.29 6.54
C THR A 126 3.41 5.34 5.55
N MET A 127 2.26 5.75 5.00
CA MET A 127 1.60 5.04 3.91
C MET A 127 1.90 5.70 2.57
N SER A 128 2.28 4.90 1.58
CA SER A 128 2.58 5.34 0.21
C SER A 128 3.52 6.55 0.17
N SER A 129 4.64 6.48 0.89
CA SER A 129 5.64 7.54 0.94
C SER A 129 7.03 7.01 0.63
N ARG A 130 7.84 7.79 -0.09
CA ARG A 130 9.21 7.42 -0.45
C ARG A 130 10.07 7.18 0.80
N LEU A 131 10.85 6.12 0.75
CA LEU A 131 11.99 5.96 1.66
C LEU A 131 13.10 6.92 1.22
N THR A 132 13.92 7.38 2.16
CA THR A 132 14.85 8.51 1.96
C THR A 132 15.89 8.32 0.85
N SER A 133 16.09 7.09 0.35
CA SER A 133 17.13 6.75 -0.62
C SER A 133 16.63 5.98 -1.86
N THR A 134 15.33 5.69 -1.99
CA THR A 134 14.81 4.88 -3.10
C THR A 134 13.77 5.64 -3.92
N ASP A 135 13.74 5.38 -5.23
CA ASP A 135 12.68 5.85 -6.15
C ASP A 135 11.43 4.93 -6.12
N THR A 136 11.43 3.98 -5.20
CA THR A 136 10.29 3.10 -4.89
C THR A 136 9.50 3.64 -3.70
N ILE A 137 8.21 3.37 -3.72
CA ILE A 137 7.27 3.83 -2.68
C ILE A 137 6.66 2.58 -2.04
N PRO A 138 7.08 2.20 -0.83
CA PRO A 138 6.44 1.10 -0.15
C PRO A 138 5.00 1.46 0.22
N ASP A 139 4.12 0.46 0.30
CA ASP A 139 2.74 0.70 0.67
C ASP A 139 2.60 1.15 2.12
N ILE A 140 3.33 0.48 3.02
CA ILE A 140 3.56 0.96 4.39
C ILE A 140 5.05 0.83 4.69
N ALA A 141 5.61 1.89 5.27
CA ALA A 141 6.88 1.84 5.95
C ALA A 141 6.73 2.28 7.40
N ILE A 142 7.38 1.56 8.31
CA ILE A 142 7.52 1.97 9.70
C ILE A 142 8.98 2.31 9.91
N ALA A 143 9.25 3.52 10.36
CA ALA A 143 10.60 4.01 10.56
C ALA A 143 10.76 4.67 11.93
N ILE A 144 11.99 4.63 12.44
CA ILE A 144 12.43 5.45 13.56
C ILE A 144 13.20 6.65 13.02
N ALA A 145 12.93 7.83 13.55
CA ALA A 145 13.71 9.02 13.28
C ALA A 145 14.79 9.18 14.34
N VAL A 146 16.05 9.13 13.93
CA VAL A 146 17.22 9.26 14.81
C VAL A 146 17.94 10.57 14.48
N PRO A 147 18.32 11.39 15.49
CA PRO A 147 19.12 12.58 15.25
C PRO A 147 20.52 12.19 14.76
N ASN A 148 20.98 12.83 13.69
CA ASN A 148 22.35 12.73 13.17
C ASN A 148 23.22 13.86 13.73
N THR A 149 24.54 13.75 13.56
CA THR A 149 25.56 14.71 14.03
C THR A 149 25.32 16.16 13.61
N ASP A 150 24.57 16.39 12.53
CA ASP A 150 24.27 17.72 11.96
C ASP A 150 22.88 18.25 12.33
N TYR A 151 22.24 17.74 13.39
CA TYR A 151 20.85 18.08 13.78
C TYR A 151 19.78 17.72 12.72
N ASN A 152 20.16 16.97 11.69
CA ASN A 152 19.22 16.39 10.73
C ASN A 152 18.68 15.05 11.25
N TRP A 153 17.42 14.76 10.98
CA TRP A 153 16.80 13.49 11.34
C TRP A 153 16.95 12.49 10.21
N ILE A 154 17.57 11.35 10.49
CA ILE A 154 17.63 10.23 9.56
C ILE A 154 16.49 9.27 9.91
N ARG A 155 15.70 8.89 8.90
CA ARG A 155 14.70 7.84 9.04
C ARG A 155 15.36 6.50 8.75
N LYS A 156 15.29 5.58 9.71
CA LYS A 156 15.70 4.19 9.54
C LYS A 156 14.45 3.33 9.42
N PRO A 157 14.12 2.77 8.25
CA PRO A 157 12.98 1.89 8.10
C PRO A 157 13.25 0.57 8.85
N LEU A 158 12.28 0.15 9.65
CA LEU A 158 12.27 -1.10 10.39
C LEU A 158 11.36 -2.13 9.74
N VAL A 159 10.24 -1.68 9.16
CA VAL A 159 9.25 -2.55 8.52
C VAL A 159 8.88 -2.00 7.15
N ILE A 160 8.77 -2.90 6.19
CA ILE A 160 8.19 -2.65 4.87
C ILE A 160 7.00 -3.58 4.71
N VAL A 161 5.87 -3.04 4.27
CA VAL A 161 4.69 -3.82 3.89
C VAL A 161 4.34 -3.48 2.46
N GLU A 162 4.11 -4.53 1.68
CA GLU A 162 3.61 -4.49 0.31
C GLU A 162 2.33 -5.32 0.23
N CYS A 163 1.39 -4.90 -0.61
CA CYS A 163 0.27 -5.73 -0.98
C CYS A 163 0.20 -5.82 -2.51
N ALA A 164 -0.05 -7.02 -3.02
CA ALA A 164 -0.17 -7.31 -4.43
C ALA A 164 -1.63 -7.62 -4.72
N PHE A 165 -2.30 -6.78 -5.50
CA PHE A 165 -3.63 -7.05 -6.05
C PHE A 165 -3.62 -6.74 -7.54
N ALA A 166 -4.03 -7.70 -8.36
CA ALA A 166 -3.94 -7.64 -9.83
C ALA A 166 -2.51 -7.49 -10.40
N GLN A 167 -1.50 -7.41 -9.53
CA GLN A 167 -0.09 -7.33 -9.85
C GLN A 167 0.53 -8.72 -9.95
N ASP A 168 1.52 -8.83 -10.84
CA ASP A 168 2.38 -10.00 -10.88
C ASP A 168 3.26 -10.07 -9.61
N THR A 169 3.32 -11.25 -8.98
CA THR A 169 4.05 -11.43 -7.72
C THR A 169 5.56 -11.20 -7.91
N ASP A 170 6.14 -11.57 -9.06
CA ASP A 170 7.57 -11.37 -9.29
C ASP A 170 7.92 -9.88 -9.43
N SER A 171 7.00 -9.08 -9.98
CA SER A 171 7.17 -7.62 -10.03
C SER A 171 7.12 -6.97 -8.65
N VAL A 172 6.25 -7.43 -7.75
CA VAL A 172 6.23 -6.95 -6.36
C VAL A 172 7.45 -7.43 -5.59
N LEU A 173 7.89 -8.67 -5.76
CA LEU A 173 9.14 -9.16 -5.16
C LEU A 173 10.36 -8.36 -5.65
N ARG A 174 10.40 -8.00 -6.94
CA ARG A 174 11.45 -7.11 -7.49
C ARG A 174 11.43 -5.74 -6.82
N LYS A 175 10.25 -5.17 -6.58
CA LYS A 175 10.07 -3.93 -5.81
C LYS A 175 10.64 -4.05 -4.41
N ILE A 176 10.26 -5.09 -3.67
CA ILE A 176 10.74 -5.35 -2.30
C ILE A 176 12.27 -5.48 -2.29
N LYS A 177 12.86 -6.24 -3.22
CA LYS A 177 14.33 -6.39 -3.32
C LYS A 177 15.02 -5.05 -3.48
N HIS A 178 14.47 -4.17 -4.32
CA HIS A 178 15.03 -2.84 -4.53
C HIS A 178 14.91 -1.98 -3.26
N GLU A 179 13.81 -2.09 -2.53
CA GLU A 179 13.58 -1.36 -1.28
C GLU A 179 14.53 -1.80 -0.16
N ILE A 180 14.77 -3.11 0.00
CA ILE A 180 15.64 -3.64 1.06
C ILE A 180 17.14 -3.50 0.74
N ALA A 181 17.54 -3.49 -0.53
CA ALA A 181 18.95 -3.46 -0.93
C ALA A 181 19.73 -2.26 -0.37
N GLY A 182 19.05 -1.13 -0.15
CA GLY A 182 19.64 0.09 0.42
C GLY A 182 19.33 0.30 1.91
N GLN A 183 18.71 -0.66 2.58
CA GLN A 183 18.12 -0.49 3.92
C GLN A 183 18.48 -1.68 4.84
N PRO A 184 19.75 -1.83 5.25
CA PRO A 184 20.16 -2.95 6.10
C PRO A 184 19.50 -2.95 7.47
N GLU A 185 18.83 -1.88 7.89
CA GLU A 185 18.10 -1.75 9.15
C GLU A 185 16.73 -2.44 9.15
N VAL A 186 16.19 -2.80 7.98
CA VAL A 186 14.87 -3.45 7.89
C VAL A 186 14.90 -4.76 8.68
N LEU A 187 13.95 -4.88 9.61
CA LEU A 187 13.80 -6.00 10.53
C LEU A 187 12.72 -6.96 10.08
N MET A 188 11.73 -6.47 9.33
CA MET A 188 10.60 -7.27 8.87
C MET A 188 10.08 -6.76 7.52
N VAL A 189 9.74 -7.69 6.64
CA VAL A 189 9.03 -7.44 5.39
C VAL A 189 7.75 -8.27 5.39
N ILE A 190 6.62 -7.65 5.03
CA ILE A 190 5.33 -8.33 4.88
C ILE A 190 4.84 -8.12 3.45
N LEU A 191 4.59 -9.20 2.72
CA LEU A 191 3.92 -9.19 1.42
C LEU A 191 2.54 -9.84 1.56
N VAL A 192 1.49 -9.10 1.23
CA VAL A 192 0.12 -9.63 1.14
C VAL A 192 -0.21 -9.88 -0.32
N VAL A 193 -0.46 -11.12 -0.73
CA VAL A 193 -0.85 -11.44 -2.10
C VAL A 193 -2.34 -11.74 -2.16
N ILE A 194 -3.08 -10.94 -2.93
CA ILE A 194 -4.51 -11.06 -3.14
C ILE A 194 -4.78 -11.45 -4.58
N ASP A 195 -5.31 -12.65 -4.76
CA ASP A 195 -5.65 -13.19 -6.06
C ASP A 195 -7.18 -13.25 -6.22
N GLU A 196 -7.68 -12.76 -7.35
CA GLU A 196 -9.04 -13.10 -7.77
C GLU A 196 -9.08 -14.51 -8.35
N HIS A 197 -10.17 -15.23 -8.13
CA HIS A 197 -10.36 -16.56 -8.72
C HIS A 197 -10.28 -16.50 -10.25
N GLN A 198 -10.75 -15.40 -10.85
CA GLN A 198 -10.58 -15.07 -12.26
C GLN A 198 -10.43 -13.54 -12.37
N PRO A 199 -9.52 -13.04 -13.23
CA PRO A 199 -9.46 -11.62 -13.54
C PRO A 199 -10.82 -11.13 -14.04
N TYR A 200 -11.23 -9.95 -13.60
CA TYR A 200 -12.47 -9.35 -14.05
C TYR A 200 -12.48 -9.12 -15.57
N ARG A 201 -13.64 -9.37 -16.18
CA ARG A 201 -13.94 -9.04 -17.56
C ARG A 201 -15.31 -8.41 -17.60
N SER A 202 -15.48 -7.41 -18.45
CA SER A 202 -16.77 -6.76 -18.65
C SER A 202 -17.84 -7.75 -19.14
N PRO A 203 -19.12 -7.54 -18.79
CA PRO A 203 -20.22 -8.34 -19.32
C PRO A 203 -20.20 -8.42 -20.86
N GLU A 204 -20.20 -9.64 -21.40
CA GLU A 204 -20.29 -9.86 -22.84
C GLU A 204 -21.57 -9.25 -23.40
N ARG A 205 -21.50 -8.67 -24.60
CA ARG A 205 -22.68 -8.12 -25.28
C ARG A 205 -23.74 -9.21 -25.43
N MET A 206 -24.99 -8.88 -25.13
CA MET A 206 -26.12 -9.82 -25.12
C MET A 206 -26.11 -10.87 -24.00
N SER A 207 -25.13 -10.89 -23.09
CA SER A 207 -25.23 -11.69 -21.86
C SER A 207 -26.41 -11.23 -21.01
N GLU A 208 -26.88 -12.07 -20.07
CA GLU A 208 -27.99 -11.73 -19.18
C GLU A 208 -27.69 -10.44 -18.39
N ALA A 209 -26.49 -10.31 -17.81
CA ALA A 209 -26.05 -9.09 -17.12
C ALA A 209 -26.00 -7.87 -18.04
N TRP A 210 -25.49 -8.01 -19.27
CA TRP A 210 -25.50 -6.92 -20.25
C TRP A 210 -26.93 -6.48 -20.55
N GLN A 211 -27.82 -7.41 -20.91
CA GLN A 211 -29.20 -7.09 -21.25
C GLN A 211 -29.98 -6.48 -20.08
N MET A 212 -29.75 -6.99 -18.86
CA MET A 212 -30.42 -6.49 -17.67
C MET A 212 -30.01 -5.06 -17.33
N LEU A 213 -28.69 -4.79 -17.33
CA LEU A 213 -28.15 -3.56 -16.77
C LEU A 213 -27.95 -2.46 -17.81
N SER A 214 -27.66 -2.77 -19.08
CA SER A 214 -27.46 -1.76 -20.12
C SER A 214 -28.76 -1.06 -20.53
N GLN A 215 -29.90 -1.70 -20.32
CA GLN A 215 -31.22 -1.14 -20.65
C GLN A 215 -31.73 -0.14 -19.61
N GLU A 216 -31.06 -0.01 -18.48
CA GLU A 216 -31.47 0.92 -17.44
C GLU A 216 -31.19 2.36 -17.86
N ALA A 217 -32.14 3.27 -17.60
CA ALA A 217 -32.02 4.67 -17.99
C ALA A 217 -30.94 5.44 -17.21
N SER A 218 -30.48 4.90 -16.08
CA SER A 218 -29.50 5.54 -15.21
C SER A 218 -28.71 4.48 -14.46
N CYS A 219 -27.42 4.76 -14.24
CA CYS A 219 -26.58 3.91 -13.41
C CYS A 219 -27.16 3.81 -12.00
N ARG A 220 -27.40 2.57 -11.53
CA ARG A 220 -27.76 2.29 -10.14
C ARG A 220 -26.75 2.87 -9.14
N SER A 221 -27.26 3.26 -7.98
CA SER A 221 -26.43 3.49 -6.80
C SER A 221 -25.85 2.18 -6.27
N ASP A 222 -24.81 2.26 -5.45
CA ASP A 222 -24.19 1.12 -4.76
C ASP A 222 -25.23 0.24 -4.03
N SER A 223 -26.04 0.84 -3.17
CA SER A 223 -27.10 0.11 -2.43
C SER A 223 -28.12 -0.59 -3.34
N SER A 224 -28.47 0.03 -4.47
CA SER A 224 -29.42 -0.54 -5.45
C SER A 224 -28.78 -1.69 -6.22
N PHE A 225 -27.52 -1.55 -6.62
CA PHE A 225 -26.74 -2.62 -7.26
C PHE A 225 -26.54 -3.81 -6.32
N ALA A 226 -26.15 -3.56 -5.07
CA ALA A 226 -25.95 -4.59 -4.05
C ALA A 226 -27.23 -5.40 -3.77
N SER A 227 -28.42 -4.78 -3.89
CA SER A 227 -29.70 -5.46 -3.70
C SER A 227 -30.01 -6.53 -4.76
N LEU A 228 -29.32 -6.51 -5.90
CA LEU A 228 -29.49 -7.49 -6.98
C LEU A 228 -28.90 -8.87 -6.65
N LYS A 229 -28.07 -8.97 -5.60
CA LYS A 229 -27.37 -10.21 -5.22
C LYS A 229 -28.31 -11.36 -4.79
N GLY A 230 -29.61 -11.11 -4.59
CA GLY A 230 -30.58 -12.12 -4.17
C GLY A 230 -30.34 -12.63 -2.73
N ASP A 231 -31.33 -13.31 -2.14
CA ASP A 231 -31.26 -13.75 -0.73
C ASP A 231 -30.23 -14.86 -0.47
N ALA A 232 -29.78 -15.58 -1.50
CA ALA A 232 -28.74 -16.61 -1.39
C ALA A 232 -27.32 -16.05 -1.17
N ALA A 233 -27.13 -14.73 -1.35
CA ALA A 233 -25.84 -14.03 -1.19
C ALA A 233 -25.59 -13.48 0.22
N ARG A 234 -26.41 -13.85 1.22
CA ARG A 234 -26.21 -13.46 2.62
C ARG A 234 -25.15 -14.28 3.35
N SER A 235 -24.64 -15.36 2.76
CA SER A 235 -23.38 -15.96 3.20
C SER A 235 -22.23 -15.04 2.81
N TYR A 236 -21.20 -14.92 3.65
CA TYR A 236 -19.89 -14.30 3.33
C TYR A 236 -19.16 -15.06 2.22
N ASN A 237 -19.81 -15.19 1.07
CA ASN A 237 -19.27 -15.75 -0.13
C ASN A 237 -18.51 -14.59 -0.75
N HIS A 238 -17.18 -14.66 -0.78
CA HIS A 238 -16.27 -13.60 -1.20
C HIS A 238 -16.38 -13.32 -2.73
N ARG A 239 -17.61 -13.20 -3.23
CA ARG A 239 -18.03 -13.24 -4.62
C ARG A 239 -19.28 -12.40 -4.82
N VAL A 240 -19.29 -11.58 -5.87
CA VAL A 240 -20.46 -10.85 -6.35
C VAL A 240 -20.87 -11.39 -7.71
N VAL A 241 -22.03 -12.05 -7.76
CA VAL A 241 -22.66 -12.49 -9.02
C VAL A 241 -24.00 -11.81 -9.17
N ILE A 242 -24.22 -11.15 -10.30
CA ILE A 242 -25.50 -10.52 -10.66
C ILE A 242 -25.80 -10.91 -12.11
N ALA A 243 -27.00 -11.44 -12.35
CA ALA A 243 -27.44 -11.90 -13.68
C ALA A 243 -26.42 -12.82 -14.36
N GLY A 244 -25.95 -13.83 -13.61
CA GLY A 244 -24.97 -14.82 -14.06
C GLY A 244 -23.53 -14.31 -14.24
N HIS A 245 -23.30 -13.00 -14.16
CA HIS A 245 -21.98 -12.40 -14.34
C HIS A 245 -21.25 -12.21 -13.01
N THR A 246 -19.96 -12.56 -12.98
CA THR A 246 -19.11 -12.42 -11.78
C THR A 246 -18.38 -11.09 -11.83
N TRP A 247 -18.82 -10.14 -11.01
CA TRP A 247 -18.26 -8.78 -10.94
C TRP A 247 -16.97 -8.71 -10.12
N CYS A 248 -16.86 -9.54 -9.09
CA CYS A 248 -15.64 -9.72 -8.31
C CYS A 248 -15.72 -11.08 -7.62
N HIS A 249 -14.59 -11.79 -7.55
CA HIS A 249 -14.49 -13.06 -6.85
C HIS A 249 -13.09 -13.22 -6.27
N LEU A 250 -12.99 -12.99 -4.97
CA LEU A 250 -11.76 -13.20 -4.23
C LEU A 250 -11.43 -14.69 -4.20
N GLY A 251 -10.27 -15.05 -4.74
CA GLY A 251 -9.79 -16.43 -4.83
C GLY A 251 -8.92 -16.80 -3.62
N SER A 252 -7.86 -16.04 -3.37
CA SER A 252 -6.99 -16.25 -2.21
C SER A 252 -6.44 -14.96 -1.63
N VAL A 253 -6.10 -15.02 -0.35
CA VAL A 253 -5.36 -13.99 0.37
C VAL A 253 -4.25 -14.69 1.13
N ARG A 254 -3.01 -14.43 0.74
CA ARG A 254 -1.80 -15.03 1.29
C ARG A 254 -0.90 -13.97 1.90
N PHE A 255 -0.19 -14.33 2.95
CA PHE A 255 0.80 -13.49 3.61
C PHE A 255 2.15 -14.19 3.52
N HIS A 256 3.16 -13.45 3.12
CA HIS A 256 4.56 -13.84 3.26
C HIS A 256 5.23 -12.86 4.20
N VAL A 257 5.95 -13.37 5.18
CA VAL A 257 6.63 -12.57 6.19
C VAL A 257 8.07 -13.03 6.28
N TRP A 258 8.99 -12.09 6.11
CA TRP A 258 10.42 -12.31 6.34
C TRP A 258 10.86 -11.46 7.51
N VAL A 259 11.66 -12.04 8.40
CA VAL A 259 12.32 -11.32 9.49
C VAL A 259 13.83 -11.36 9.31
N ARG A 260 14.51 -10.39 9.92
CA ARG A 260 15.96 -10.31 9.84
C ARG A 260 16.63 -11.34 10.77
N GLY A 261 17.68 -11.98 10.28
CA GLY A 261 18.58 -12.82 11.07
C GLY A 261 19.81 -12.04 11.53
N ASN A 262 20.96 -12.70 11.46
CA ASN A 262 22.26 -12.03 11.65
C ASN A 262 22.63 -11.14 10.46
N GLU A 263 22.24 -11.56 9.25
CA GLU A 263 22.44 -10.84 8.00
C GLU A 263 21.18 -10.02 7.64
N PRO A 264 21.29 -9.01 6.74
CA PRO A 264 20.13 -8.33 6.17
C PRO A 264 19.14 -9.32 5.52
N ILE A 265 17.86 -8.94 5.48
CA ILE A 265 16.81 -9.78 4.89
C ILE A 265 17.15 -10.13 3.44
N ASN A 266 17.08 -11.42 3.12
CA ASN A 266 17.12 -11.92 1.75
C ASN A 266 15.80 -12.65 1.45
N ILE A 267 14.99 -12.08 0.57
CA ILE A 267 13.68 -12.67 0.23
C ILE A 267 13.77 -13.81 -0.80
N ASP A 268 14.96 -14.09 -1.34
CA ASP A 268 15.21 -15.23 -2.23
C ASP A 268 15.51 -16.53 -1.48
N ASP A 269 15.85 -16.42 -0.20
CA ASP A 269 16.17 -17.58 0.63
C ASP A 269 14.88 -18.09 1.29
N ASP A 270 14.62 -19.39 1.15
CA ASP A 270 13.56 -20.08 1.88
C ASP A 270 14.16 -20.72 3.13
N ASP A 271 14.35 -19.90 4.16
CA ASP A 271 14.97 -20.29 5.43
C ASP A 271 13.98 -20.23 6.61
N GLU A 272 14.47 -20.49 7.82
CA GLU A 272 13.66 -20.43 9.05
C GLU A 272 13.19 -19.01 9.42
N LEU A 273 13.59 -17.98 8.67
CA LEU A 273 13.24 -16.57 8.86
C LEU A 273 12.14 -16.12 7.89
N HIS A 274 11.55 -17.06 7.15
CA HIS A 274 10.41 -16.86 6.27
C HIS A 274 9.19 -17.66 6.77
N ALA A 275 8.01 -17.05 6.73
CA ALA A 275 6.74 -17.71 6.94
C ALA A 275 5.74 -17.33 5.84
N CYS A 276 5.00 -18.33 5.35
CA CYS A 276 3.89 -18.16 4.44
C CYS A 276 2.61 -18.70 5.08
N GLY A 277 1.54 -17.92 5.02
CA GLY A 277 0.22 -18.27 5.56
C GLY A 277 -0.89 -17.87 4.61
N THR A 278 -2.04 -18.52 4.74
CA THR A 278 -3.20 -18.30 3.90
C THR A 278 -4.37 -17.87 4.78
N LEU A 279 -4.95 -16.71 4.51
CA LEU A 279 -6.17 -16.26 5.17
C LEU A 279 -7.44 -16.79 4.46
N LEU A 280 -7.35 -16.94 3.13
CA LEU A 280 -8.40 -17.46 2.26
C LEU A 280 -7.76 -18.30 1.14
N PRO A 281 -8.31 -19.47 0.75
CA PRO A 281 -9.61 -20.04 1.15
C PRO A 281 -9.63 -20.79 2.47
N ASN A 282 -8.48 -21.33 2.90
CA ASN A 282 -8.36 -22.06 4.16
C ASN A 282 -7.46 -21.27 5.08
N ARG A 283 -7.96 -20.91 6.27
CA ARG A 283 -7.19 -20.16 7.25
C ARG A 283 -6.08 -21.02 7.84
N ASP A 284 -4.85 -20.61 7.60
CA ASP A 284 -3.61 -21.13 8.15
C ASP A 284 -2.66 -19.94 8.33
N MET A 285 -2.68 -19.33 9.52
CA MET A 285 -1.98 -18.09 9.83
C MET A 285 -1.02 -18.22 11.01
N ASP A 286 -0.93 -19.39 11.65
CA ASP A 286 -0.18 -19.57 12.90
C ASP A 286 1.32 -19.25 12.73
N ALA A 287 1.90 -19.66 11.60
CA ALA A 287 3.29 -19.36 11.27
C ALA A 287 3.50 -17.86 10.99
N VAL A 288 2.55 -17.22 10.31
CA VAL A 288 2.56 -15.77 10.03
C VAL A 288 2.43 -14.98 11.32
N ASP A 289 1.53 -15.38 12.22
CA ASP A 289 1.32 -14.74 13.52
C ASP A 289 2.60 -14.77 14.35
N THR A 290 3.23 -15.94 14.43
CA THR A 290 4.50 -16.12 15.12
C THR A 290 5.61 -15.25 14.51
N MET A 291 5.67 -15.19 13.18
CA MET A 291 6.73 -14.44 12.48
C MET A 291 6.56 -12.92 12.63
N ILE A 292 5.33 -12.42 12.57
CA ILE A 292 5.05 -10.99 12.83
C ILE A 292 5.33 -10.64 14.29
N GLU A 293 4.95 -11.50 15.23
CA GLU A 293 5.27 -11.30 16.65
C GLU A 293 6.78 -11.22 16.89
N ASN A 294 7.56 -12.11 16.28
CA ASN A 294 9.03 -12.05 16.29
C ASN A 294 9.55 -10.72 15.74
N GLY A 295 9.06 -10.28 14.58
CA GLY A 295 9.42 -9.00 13.99
C GLY A 295 9.08 -7.81 14.90
N MET A 296 7.93 -7.84 15.58
CA MET A 296 7.52 -6.82 16.53
C MET A 296 8.41 -6.80 17.79
N VAL A 297 8.85 -7.96 18.28
CA VAL A 297 9.86 -8.05 19.35
C VAL A 297 11.16 -7.38 18.92
N MET A 298 11.64 -7.66 17.71
CA MET A 298 12.85 -7.03 17.17
C MET A 298 12.69 -5.51 17.04
N MET A 299 11.53 -5.03 16.60
CA MET A 299 11.22 -3.59 16.54
C MET A 299 11.29 -2.95 17.92
N ARG A 300 10.66 -3.56 18.94
CA ARG A 300 10.71 -3.06 20.33
C ARG A 300 12.16 -2.95 20.80
N ASP A 301 12.95 -4.00 20.59
CA ASP A 301 14.34 -4.05 21.04
C ASP A 301 15.20 -3.01 20.31
N SER A 302 14.98 -2.82 19.00
CA SER A 302 15.64 -1.77 18.22
C SER A 302 15.28 -0.36 18.71
N ILE A 303 14.00 -0.10 19.00
CA ILE A 303 13.54 1.17 19.60
C ILE A 303 14.21 1.38 20.96
N ALA A 304 14.27 0.35 21.81
CA ALA A 304 14.92 0.44 23.12
C ALA A 304 16.42 0.75 23.01
N ILE A 305 17.14 0.12 22.07
CA ILE A 305 18.56 0.39 21.80
C ILE A 305 18.74 1.85 21.37
N VAL A 306 17.94 2.34 20.43
CA VAL A 306 18.06 3.73 19.95
C VAL A 306 17.74 4.72 21.09
N CYS A 307 16.75 4.42 21.93
CA CYS A 307 16.46 5.22 23.12
C CYS A 307 17.66 5.29 24.08
N GLN A 308 18.38 4.18 24.27
CA GLN A 308 19.61 4.14 25.07
C GLN A 308 20.73 4.98 24.44
N GLU A 309 20.96 4.86 23.14
CA GLU A 309 21.99 5.62 22.41
C GLU A 309 21.73 7.14 22.48
N VAL A 310 20.47 7.56 22.28
CA VAL A 310 20.07 8.96 22.38
C VAL A 310 20.23 9.48 23.81
N ALA A 311 20.05 8.64 24.82
CA ALA A 311 20.28 9.01 26.22
C ALA A 311 21.77 9.22 26.53
N LEU A 312 22.65 8.36 26.01
CA LEU A 312 24.10 8.44 26.23
C LEU A 312 24.78 9.57 25.44
N GLY A 313 24.23 9.94 24.28
CA GLY A 313 24.79 10.97 23.39
C GLY A 313 24.50 12.42 23.77
N ARG A 314 23.65 12.69 24.78
CA ARG A 314 23.45 14.05 25.29
C ARG A 314 24.57 14.36 26.29
N ASP A 315 25.38 15.38 25.99
CA ASP A 315 26.33 15.95 26.94
C ASP A 315 25.56 16.43 28.19
N VAL A 316 25.57 15.61 29.24
CA VAL A 316 24.91 15.85 30.52
C VAL A 316 25.71 16.90 31.28
N THR A 317 25.64 18.14 30.82
CA THR A 317 26.15 19.28 31.57
C THR A 317 25.00 20.11 32.12
N ALA A 318 24.85 19.98 33.44
CA ALA A 318 24.14 20.87 34.35
C ALA A 318 22.60 20.92 34.24
N LEU A 319 21.94 19.90 34.81
CA LEU A 319 20.91 19.95 35.85
C LEU A 319 20.00 18.71 35.72
N GLN A 320 19.92 17.90 36.80
CA GLN A 320 19.01 16.74 37.02
C GLN A 320 19.52 15.32 36.65
N ASP A 321 20.82 15.08 36.79
CA ASP A 321 21.51 13.83 36.40
C ASP A 321 20.94 12.54 37.02
N THR A 322 20.40 12.56 38.25
CA THR A 322 19.87 11.35 38.90
C THR A 322 18.40 11.09 38.58
N VAL A 323 17.60 12.14 38.41
CA VAL A 323 16.16 12.00 38.13
C VAL A 323 15.94 11.69 36.65
N VAL A 324 16.73 12.29 35.76
CA VAL A 324 16.68 12.00 34.32
C VAL A 324 17.21 10.60 34.04
N ALA A 325 18.35 10.19 34.62
CA ALA A 325 18.86 8.83 34.49
C ALA A 325 17.89 7.78 35.08
N ALA A 326 17.31 8.02 36.26
CA ALA A 326 16.33 7.10 36.85
C ALA A 326 15.03 7.01 36.05
N LEU A 327 14.52 8.14 35.51
CA LEU A 327 13.37 8.14 34.61
C LEU A 327 13.70 7.41 33.29
N GLN A 328 14.92 7.52 32.79
CA GLN A 328 15.39 6.85 31.57
C GLN A 328 15.51 5.34 31.76
N ASP A 329 16.17 4.88 32.83
CA ASP A 329 16.25 3.45 33.16
C ASP A 329 14.86 2.87 33.37
N THR A 330 13.95 3.64 33.98
CA THR A 330 12.54 3.25 34.15
C THR A 330 11.82 3.15 32.80
N VAL A 331 12.06 4.06 31.86
CA VAL A 331 11.46 4.01 30.52
C VAL A 331 12.01 2.84 29.70
N ILE A 332 13.32 2.61 29.73
CA ILE A 332 13.96 1.48 29.04
C ILE A 332 13.47 0.15 29.62
N ALA A 333 13.46 0.02 30.94
CA ALA A 333 12.93 -1.17 31.61
C ALA A 333 11.45 -1.36 31.27
N ALA A 334 10.64 -0.29 31.27
CA ALA A 334 9.24 -0.37 30.88
C ALA A 334 9.06 -0.77 29.41
N LEU A 335 9.91 -0.30 28.50
CA LEU A 335 9.90 -0.72 27.09
C LEU A 335 10.24 -2.21 26.98
N GLN A 336 11.25 -2.69 27.70
CA GLN A 336 11.66 -4.09 27.69
C GLN A 336 10.65 -5.03 28.36
N ASP A 337 10.00 -4.56 29.43
CA ASP A 337 8.93 -5.26 30.13
C ASP A 337 7.59 -5.18 29.39
N THR A 338 7.51 -4.38 28.31
CA THR A 338 6.33 -4.34 27.45
C THR A 338 6.18 -5.71 26.79
N VAL A 339 5.11 -6.41 27.18
CA VAL A 339 4.69 -7.63 26.52
C VAL A 339 4.27 -7.28 25.11
N VAL A 340 5.08 -7.71 24.14
CA VAL A 340 4.67 -7.72 22.74
C VAL A 340 3.64 -8.83 22.61
N SER A 341 2.45 -8.48 22.15
CA SER A 341 1.44 -9.46 21.77
C SER A 341 0.91 -9.06 20.41
N PHE A 342 1.03 -9.98 19.46
CA PHE A 342 0.38 -9.88 18.17
C PHE A 342 -0.89 -10.73 18.23
N SER A 343 -2.05 -10.07 18.29
CA SER A 343 -3.37 -10.74 18.28
C SER A 343 -4.22 -10.13 17.17
N PRO A 344 -3.91 -10.43 15.90
CA PRO A 344 -4.64 -9.89 14.77
C PRO A 344 -6.09 -10.41 14.78
N ASP A 345 -7.02 -9.53 14.46
CA ASP A 345 -8.41 -9.91 14.22
C ASP A 345 -8.56 -10.30 12.74
N TRP A 346 -8.14 -11.52 12.42
CA TRP A 346 -8.22 -12.06 11.04
C TRP A 346 -9.66 -12.14 10.52
N ASP A 347 -10.64 -12.32 11.40
CA ASP A 347 -12.06 -12.28 11.07
C ASP A 347 -12.50 -10.87 10.66
N LEU A 348 -12.03 -9.84 11.37
CA LEU A 348 -12.23 -8.44 10.98
C LEU A 348 -11.59 -8.13 9.63
N LEU A 349 -10.39 -8.65 9.34
CA LEU A 349 -9.78 -8.48 8.02
C LEU A 349 -10.61 -9.16 6.91
N LEU A 350 -11.06 -10.41 7.11
CA LEU A 350 -11.96 -11.07 6.16
C LEU A 350 -13.28 -10.31 5.97
N MET A 351 -13.82 -9.71 7.03
CA MET A 351 -14.99 -8.85 6.93
C MET A 351 -14.71 -7.61 6.09
N LYS A 352 -13.56 -6.93 6.29
CA LYS A 352 -13.13 -5.78 5.47
C LYS A 352 -12.94 -6.17 4.00
N LEU A 353 -12.32 -7.31 3.73
CA LEU A 353 -12.15 -7.84 2.38
C LEU A 353 -13.50 -8.14 1.72
N ASN A 354 -14.49 -8.63 2.46
CA ASN A 354 -15.85 -8.81 1.93
C ASN A 354 -16.52 -7.50 1.53
N PHE A 355 -16.33 -6.43 2.31
CA PHE A 355 -16.79 -5.10 1.91
C PHE A 355 -16.05 -4.61 0.67
N ALA A 356 -14.73 -4.80 0.62
CA ALA A 356 -13.92 -4.45 -0.54
C ALA A 356 -14.36 -5.20 -1.82
N VAL A 357 -14.70 -6.49 -1.74
CA VAL A 357 -15.24 -7.27 -2.86
C VAL A 357 -16.56 -6.67 -3.38
N ALA A 358 -17.43 -6.19 -2.49
CA ALA A 358 -18.68 -5.56 -2.88
C ALA A 358 -18.45 -4.19 -3.55
N GLU A 359 -17.55 -3.38 -3.00
CA GLU A 359 -17.19 -2.07 -3.53
C GLU A 359 -16.47 -2.19 -4.89
N ALA A 360 -15.50 -3.11 -5.02
CA ALA A 360 -14.82 -3.39 -6.28
C ALA A 360 -15.81 -3.82 -7.37
N ALA A 361 -16.76 -4.71 -7.03
CA ALA A 361 -17.82 -5.11 -7.94
C ALA A 361 -18.68 -3.92 -8.40
N TYR A 362 -19.04 -3.01 -7.48
CA TYR A 362 -19.80 -1.81 -7.82
C TYR A 362 -19.00 -0.85 -8.70
N HIS A 363 -17.72 -0.60 -8.38
CA HIS A 363 -16.85 0.25 -9.21
C HIS A 363 -16.69 -0.30 -10.62
N ARG A 364 -16.54 -1.61 -10.77
CA ARG A 364 -16.50 -2.30 -12.07
C ARG A 364 -17.80 -2.12 -12.85
N TYR A 365 -18.93 -2.34 -12.20
CA TYR A 365 -20.25 -2.08 -12.78
C TYR A 365 -20.43 -0.63 -13.22
N HIS A 366 -20.11 0.31 -12.35
CA HIS A 366 -20.29 1.72 -12.61
C HIS A 366 -19.38 2.21 -13.75
N SER A 367 -18.13 1.74 -13.79
CA SER A 367 -17.20 2.02 -14.89
C SER A 367 -17.69 1.42 -16.21
N TRP A 368 -18.05 0.14 -16.21
CA TRP A 368 -18.62 -0.54 -17.38
C TRP A 368 -19.89 0.14 -17.90
N TYR A 369 -20.80 0.54 -17.03
CA TYR A 369 -22.05 1.19 -17.44
C TYR A 369 -21.78 2.55 -18.10
N LYS A 370 -20.80 3.31 -17.60
CA LYS A 370 -20.42 4.61 -18.18
C LYS A 370 -19.69 4.50 -19.51
N SER A 371 -18.96 3.41 -19.74
CA SER A 371 -18.22 3.16 -20.97
C SER A 371 -19.02 2.36 -22.01
N SER A 372 -20.14 1.76 -21.61
CA SER A 372 -21.00 0.98 -22.50
C SER A 372 -21.74 1.88 -23.51
N PRO A 373 -21.68 1.56 -24.82
CA PRO A 373 -22.37 2.30 -25.88
C PRO A 373 -23.87 2.00 -25.98
#